data_AF-A0A1F5KUV6-F1
#
_entry.id   AF-A0A1F5KUV6-F1
#
_cell.length_a   1.000
_cell.length_b   1.000
_cell.length_c   1.000
_cell.angle_alpha   90.00
_cell.angle_beta   90.00
_cell.angle_gamma   90.00
#
_symmetry.space_group_name_H-M   'P 1'
#
loop_
_entity.id
_entity.type
_entity.pdbx_description
1 polymer ?
#
loop_
_entity_poly.entity_id
_entity_poly.type
_entity_poly.pdbx_seq_one_letter_code
_entity_poly.pdbx_strand_id
1 'polypeptide(L)'
;MQQILLVSLIIVLALGGGSILNSQNFTFEQKPSPSSSDTDSPEVASIKVIAENLEVPWALAFLPFDSAQGGPDGSILVTERAGRVRLINKEGELEEKPIATLNVKQSGESGLHGISHFAKRITNLGTGRYNFC
;
A
#
# COMPACT_ATOMS: atom_id res chain seq x y z
N MET A 1 43.87 -10.97 -31.51
CA MET A 1 42.68 -11.00 -30.63
C MET A 1 42.21 -9.62 -30.19
N GLN A 2 43.10 -8.72 -29.73
CA GLN A 2 42.71 -7.36 -29.25
C GLN A 2 42.03 -6.46 -30.31
N GLN A 3 42.43 -6.55 -31.59
CA GLN A 3 41.79 -5.77 -32.66
C GLN A 3 40.35 -6.20 -32.95
N ILE A 4 40.02 -7.49 -32.85
CA ILE A 4 38.65 -7.99 -33.10
C ILE A 4 37.69 -7.49 -32.01
N LEU A 5 38.15 -7.42 -30.75
CA LEU A 5 37.38 -6.90 -29.62
C LEU A 5 37.05 -5.40 -29.77
N LEU A 6 38.01 -4.61 -30.26
CA LEU A 6 37.80 -3.18 -30.52
C LEU A 6 36.79 -2.94 -31.65
N VAL A 7 36.87 -3.74 -32.73
CA VAL A 7 35.91 -3.64 -33.84
C VAL A 7 34.50 -4.03 -33.38
N SER A 8 34.34 -5.08 -32.57
CA SER A 8 33.04 -5.44 -32.02
C SER A 8 32.45 -4.38 -31.09
N LEU A 9 33.27 -3.71 -30.27
CA LEU A 9 32.80 -2.67 -29.36
C LEU A 9 32.32 -1.43 -30.14
N ILE A 10 33.04 -1.04 -31.19
CA ILE A 10 32.66 0.09 -32.05
C ILE A 10 31.36 -0.21 -32.79
N ILE A 11 31.17 -1.45 -33.29
CA ILE A 11 29.92 -1.86 -33.95
C ILE A 11 28.74 -1.82 -32.98
N VAL A 12 28.91 -2.27 -31.73
CA VAL A 12 27.86 -2.23 -30.70
C VAL A 12 27.52 -0.79 -30.31
N LEU A 13 28.51 0.11 -30.20
CA LEU A 13 28.26 1.52 -29.91
C LEU A 13 27.61 2.24 -31.09
N ALA A 14 27.99 1.91 -32.33
CA ALA A 14 27.39 2.48 -33.54
C ALA A 14 25.95 2.02 -33.78
N LEU A 15 25.63 0.76 -33.45
CA LEU A 15 24.26 0.21 -33.57
C LEU A 15 23.38 0.54 -32.35
N GLY A 16 23.96 0.69 -31.15
CA GLY A 16 23.22 0.97 -29.91
C GLY A 16 23.05 2.46 -29.59
N GLY A 17 23.89 3.34 -30.12
CA GLY A 17 23.91 4.76 -29.76
C GLY A 17 22.86 5.65 -30.44
N GLY A 18 22.05 5.11 -31.36
CA GLY A 18 21.17 5.92 -32.22
C GLY A 18 19.73 6.15 -31.74
N SER A 19 19.25 5.48 -30.69
CA SER A 19 17.78 5.38 -30.45
C SER A 19 17.25 5.96 -29.13
N ILE A 20 18.02 6.77 -28.38
CA ILE A 20 17.53 7.39 -27.14
C ILE A 20 17.64 8.91 -27.20
N LEU A 21 17.05 9.52 -28.21
CA LEU A 21 16.60 10.93 -28.16
C LEU A 21 15.33 11.08 -29.01
N ASN A 22 14.38 10.14 -28.90
CA ASN A 22 13.02 10.42 -29.35
C ASN A 22 12.26 11.02 -28.16
N SER A 23 12.48 12.32 -27.92
CA SER A 23 11.56 13.12 -27.15
C SER A 23 10.26 13.18 -27.92
N GLN A 24 9.39 12.18 -27.76
CA GLN A 24 7.98 12.43 -27.97
C GLN A 24 7.62 13.46 -26.91
N ASN A 25 7.59 14.72 -27.34
CA ASN A 25 6.89 15.77 -26.62
C ASN A 25 5.46 15.26 -26.52
N PHE A 26 5.15 14.61 -25.40
CA PHE A 26 3.77 14.37 -25.00
C PHE A 26 3.20 15.76 -24.75
N THR A 27 2.68 16.36 -25.81
CA THR A 27 1.74 17.45 -25.67
C THR A 27 0.55 16.80 -24.99
N PHE A 28 0.45 17.01 -23.68
CA PHE A 28 -0.84 16.92 -23.03
C PHE A 28 -1.71 17.92 -23.77
N GLU A 29 -2.55 17.43 -24.67
CA GLU A 29 -3.81 18.08 -24.98
C GLU A 29 -4.50 18.22 -23.62
N GLN A 30 -4.28 19.37 -22.99
CA GLN A 30 -5.04 19.78 -21.83
C GLN A 30 -6.45 19.95 -22.38
N LYS A 31 -7.22 18.85 -22.32
CA LYS A 31 -8.67 18.85 -22.54
C LYS A 31 -9.17 20.13 -21.88
N PRO A 32 -9.84 21.04 -22.64
CA PRO A 32 -10.25 22.31 -22.10
C PRO A 32 -10.91 22.05 -20.76
N SER A 33 -10.33 22.68 -19.73
CA SER A 33 -10.91 22.68 -18.39
C SER A 33 -12.39 22.98 -18.56
N PRO A 34 -13.31 22.19 -17.98
CA PRO A 34 -14.67 22.68 -17.89
C PRO A 34 -14.57 24.07 -17.25
N SER A 35 -15.01 25.08 -18.01
CA SER A 35 -15.28 26.39 -17.46
C SER A 35 -16.46 26.19 -16.53
N SER A 36 -16.18 25.78 -15.30
CA SER A 36 -17.15 25.83 -14.21
C SER A 36 -17.30 27.29 -13.78
N SER A 37 -18.01 28.05 -14.61
CA SER A 37 -18.87 29.11 -14.11
C SER A 37 -20.16 28.47 -13.61
N ASP A 38 -20.02 27.64 -12.59
CA ASP A 38 -21.09 27.22 -11.69
C ASP A 38 -20.51 27.45 -10.30
N THR A 39 -21.20 28.25 -9.51
CA THR A 39 -20.93 28.48 -8.10
C THR A 39 -21.06 27.15 -7.36
N ASP A 40 -19.98 26.39 -7.28
CA ASP A 40 -19.85 25.28 -6.35
C ASP A 40 -18.49 25.43 -5.68
N SER A 41 -18.55 25.89 -4.43
CA SER A 41 -17.41 25.95 -3.53
C SER A 41 -16.68 24.60 -3.58
N PRO A 42 -15.35 24.53 -3.63
CA PRO A 42 -14.67 23.25 -3.48
C PRO A 42 -15.17 22.65 -2.16
N GLU A 43 -15.89 21.54 -2.23
CA GLU A 43 -16.24 20.75 -1.05
C GLU A 43 -14.90 20.25 -0.49
N VAL A 44 -14.33 21.04 0.42
CA VAL A 44 -13.06 20.73 1.06
C VAL A 44 -13.27 19.42 1.80
N ALA A 45 -12.57 18.36 1.37
CA ALA A 45 -12.62 17.08 2.03
C ALA A 45 -12.29 17.28 3.52
N SER A 46 -13.22 16.87 4.39
CA SER A 46 -13.01 16.97 5.84
C SER A 46 -11.91 16.00 6.27
N ILE A 47 -10.91 16.52 6.98
CA ILE A 47 -9.80 15.72 7.53
C ILE A 47 -10.14 15.39 8.98
N LYS A 48 -10.05 14.11 9.35
CA LYS A 48 -10.20 13.64 10.72
C LYS A 48 -8.98 12.82 11.14
N VAL A 49 -8.41 13.15 12.28
CA VAL A 49 -7.37 12.34 12.93
C VAL A 49 -8.04 11.13 13.56
N ILE A 50 -7.57 9.93 13.22
CA ILE A 50 -8.10 8.64 13.72
C ILE A 50 -7.15 7.94 14.70
N ALA A 51 -5.89 8.37 14.79
CA ALA A 51 -4.89 7.91 15.74
C ALA A 51 -3.70 8.87 15.76
N GLU A 52 -3.03 8.95 16.90
CA GLU A 52 -1.81 9.74 17.12
C GLU A 52 -0.74 8.87 17.81
N ASN A 53 0.48 9.40 17.99
CA ASN A 53 1.57 8.70 18.68
C ASN A 53 2.03 7.37 18.02
N LEU A 54 1.88 7.26 16.71
CA LEU A 54 2.45 6.19 15.89
C LEU A 54 3.90 6.53 15.50
N GLU A 55 4.78 5.53 15.55
CA GLU A 55 6.19 5.69 15.17
C GLU A 55 6.41 5.21 13.73
N VAL A 56 6.53 6.17 12.80
CA VAL A 56 6.81 5.89 11.37
C VAL A 56 5.89 4.79 10.81
N PRO A 57 4.56 5.05 10.75
CA PRO A 57 3.61 4.07 10.23
C PRO A 57 3.84 3.82 8.74
N TRP A 58 3.80 2.56 8.31
CA TRP A 58 4.11 2.16 6.93
C TRP A 58 2.94 1.54 6.18
N ALA A 59 2.20 0.61 6.79
CA ALA A 59 1.02 0.01 6.18
C ALA A 59 -0.13 -0.08 7.19
N LEU A 60 -1.34 -0.15 6.66
CA LEU A 60 -2.56 -0.35 7.43
C LEU A 60 -3.44 -1.44 6.80
N ALA A 61 -4.15 -2.20 7.63
CA ALA A 61 -5.14 -3.18 7.19
C ALA A 61 -6.38 -3.14 8.10
N PHE A 62 -7.54 -2.94 7.50
CA PHE A 62 -8.82 -2.98 8.20
C PHE A 62 -9.21 -4.41 8.55
N LEU A 63 -9.75 -4.62 9.76
CA LEU A 63 -10.27 -5.91 10.18
C LEU A 63 -11.79 -5.94 10.00
N PRO A 64 -12.32 -6.73 9.04
CA PRO A 64 -13.75 -6.71 8.72
C PRO A 64 -14.61 -7.51 9.70
N PHE A 65 -14.04 -8.49 10.41
CA PHE A 65 -14.78 -9.37 11.32
C PHE A 65 -13.96 -9.68 12.57
N ASP A 66 -14.63 -9.68 13.71
CA ASP A 66 -14.11 -10.10 14.99
C ASP A 66 -13.90 -11.61 14.95
N SER A 67 -12.64 -12.02 14.99
CA SER A 67 -12.25 -13.43 14.97
C SER A 67 -12.75 -14.24 16.19
N ALA A 68 -13.07 -13.58 17.30
CA ALA A 68 -13.59 -14.20 18.52
C ALA A 68 -15.12 -14.19 18.58
N GLN A 69 -15.79 -13.17 18.03
CA GLN A 69 -17.24 -12.96 18.23
C GLN A 69 -18.08 -12.96 16.94
N GLY A 70 -17.47 -13.05 15.75
CA GLY A 70 -18.18 -13.21 14.47
C GLY A 70 -18.96 -11.99 13.98
N GLY A 71 -18.88 -10.85 14.68
CA GLY A 71 -19.44 -9.56 14.25
C GLY A 71 -18.43 -8.72 13.47
N PRO A 72 -18.80 -7.55 12.92
CA PRO A 72 -17.84 -6.62 12.32
C PRO A 72 -16.91 -6.03 13.39
N ASP A 73 -15.59 -6.12 13.18
CA ASP A 73 -14.58 -5.60 14.13
C ASP A 73 -14.40 -4.08 13.94
N GLY A 74 -14.02 -3.65 12.73
CA GLY A 74 -13.80 -2.23 12.43
C GLY A 74 -12.46 -1.69 12.94
N SER A 75 -11.71 -2.48 13.70
CA SER A 75 -10.34 -2.16 14.10
C SER A 75 -9.38 -2.11 12.91
N ILE A 76 -8.24 -1.45 13.11
CA ILE A 76 -7.20 -1.24 12.09
C ILE A 76 -5.86 -1.74 12.62
N LEU A 77 -5.21 -2.62 11.86
CA LEU A 77 -3.81 -2.96 12.09
C LEU A 77 -2.91 -1.93 11.44
N VAL A 78 -1.86 -1.50 12.13
CA VAL A 78 -0.83 -0.60 11.59
C VAL A 78 0.55 -1.21 11.81
N THR A 79 1.39 -1.23 10.78
CA THR A 79 2.81 -1.58 10.93
C THR A 79 3.63 -0.33 11.16
N GLU A 80 4.51 -0.40 12.16
CA GLU A 80 5.52 0.62 12.43
C GLU A 80 6.88 0.10 11.99
N ARG A 81 7.69 0.97 11.37
CA ARG A 81 8.99 0.62 10.79
C ARG A 81 9.90 -0.18 11.73
N ALA A 82 9.85 0.12 13.03
CA ALA A 82 10.63 -0.52 14.09
C ALA A 82 10.26 -2.00 14.35
N GLY A 83 9.31 -2.58 13.61
CA GLY A 83 8.92 -3.98 13.77
C GLY A 83 7.68 -4.22 14.62
N ARG A 84 6.91 -3.16 14.92
CA ARG A 84 5.72 -3.28 15.78
C ARG A 84 4.45 -3.35 14.94
N VAL A 85 3.53 -4.20 15.35
CA VAL A 85 2.15 -4.21 14.84
C VAL A 85 1.27 -3.58 15.92
N ARG A 86 0.64 -2.46 15.58
CA ARG A 86 -0.28 -1.71 16.43
C ARG A 86 -1.72 -2.03 16.06
N LEU A 87 -2.60 -1.92 17.05
CA LEU A 87 -4.04 -2.02 16.88
C LEU A 87 -4.66 -0.66 17.22
N ILE A 88 -5.44 -0.12 16.28
CA ILE A 88 -6.41 0.94 16.57
C ILE A 88 -7.75 0.22 16.72
N ASN A 89 -8.35 0.31 17.89
CA ASN A 89 -9.61 -0.38 18.18
C ASN A 89 -10.78 0.29 17.44
N LYS A 90 -11.97 -0.31 17.53
CA LYS A 90 -13.18 0.17 16.86
C LYS A 90 -13.65 1.55 17.34
N GLU A 91 -13.26 1.98 18.53
CA GLU A 91 -13.48 3.33 19.05
C GLU A 91 -12.52 4.37 18.46
N GLY A 92 -11.50 3.94 17.71
CA GLY A 92 -10.46 4.80 17.15
C GLY A 92 -9.32 5.09 18.12
N GLU A 93 -9.16 4.26 19.16
CA GLU A 93 -8.10 4.43 20.16
C GLU A 93 -6.92 3.52 19.82
N LEU A 94 -5.71 4.07 19.90
CA LEU A 94 -4.48 3.32 19.70
C LEU A 94 -4.14 2.53 20.98
N GLU A 95 -4.10 1.20 20.87
CA GLU A 95 -3.69 0.35 21.98
C GLU A 95 -2.25 0.66 22.42
N GLU A 96 -2.05 0.77 23.73
CA GLU A 96 -0.76 1.11 24.33
C GLU A 96 0.30 0.06 24.00
N LYS A 97 -0.07 -1.22 24.09
CA LYS A 97 0.82 -2.34 23.82
C LYS A 97 0.68 -2.80 22.36
N PRO A 98 1.80 -3.00 21.64
CA PRO A 98 1.74 -3.61 20.32
C PRO A 98 1.24 -5.05 20.43
N ILE A 99 0.41 -5.48 19.48
CA ILE A 99 -0.13 -6.84 19.45
C ILE A 99 0.89 -7.87 18.95
N ALA A 100 1.93 -7.40 18.25
CA ALA A 100 3.07 -8.21 17.85
C ALA A 100 4.32 -7.33 17.71
N THR A 101 5.49 -7.91 17.97
CA THR A 101 6.78 -7.30 17.70
C THR A 101 7.68 -8.30 16.98
N LEU A 102 8.25 -7.87 15.87
CA LEU A 102 9.12 -8.66 15.01
C LEU A 102 10.53 -8.08 15.04
N ASN A 103 11.52 -8.95 15.11
CA ASN A 103 12.92 -8.53 15.00
C ASN A 103 13.23 -8.22 13.53
N VAL A 104 13.32 -6.93 13.18
CA VAL A 104 13.61 -6.44 11.83
C VAL A 104 14.80 -5.50 11.86
N LYS A 105 15.51 -5.39 10.73
CA LYS A 105 16.56 -4.39 10.57
C LYS A 105 15.96 -3.02 10.25
N GLN A 106 16.41 -1.98 10.95
CA GLN A 106 15.99 -0.59 10.70
C GLN A 106 17.16 0.24 10.17
N SER A 107 17.33 0.27 8.85
CA SER A 107 18.41 0.98 8.16
C SER A 107 17.97 1.41 6.77
N GLY A 108 18.09 2.70 6.43
CA GLY A 108 17.53 3.23 5.18
C GLY A 108 16.04 2.84 5.06
N GLU A 109 15.60 2.36 3.90
CA GLU A 109 14.21 1.89 3.70
C GLU A 109 13.93 0.49 4.27
N SER A 110 14.77 -0.04 5.19
CA SER A 110 14.50 -1.31 5.86
C SER A 110 13.59 -1.12 7.08
N GLY A 111 12.76 -2.13 7.36
CA GLY A 111 11.83 -2.19 8.48
C GLY A 111 10.66 -3.15 8.21
N LEU A 112 9.63 -3.08 9.04
CA LEU A 112 8.39 -3.85 8.86
C LEU A 112 7.40 -3.13 7.93
N HIS A 113 7.27 -3.64 6.71
CA HIS A 113 6.48 -3.08 5.61
C HIS A 113 5.00 -3.50 5.65
N GLY A 114 4.55 -4.19 4.60
CA GLY A 114 3.15 -4.49 4.37
C GLY A 114 2.56 -5.43 5.42
N ILE A 115 1.26 -5.29 5.61
CA ILE A 115 0.43 -6.22 6.36
C ILE A 115 -0.84 -6.50 5.57
N SER A 116 -1.34 -7.71 5.66
CA SER A 116 -2.61 -8.11 5.07
C SER A 116 -3.25 -9.18 5.93
N HIS A 117 -4.58 -9.22 5.93
CA HIS A 117 -5.35 -10.30 6.53
C HIS A 117 -5.90 -11.19 5.41
N PHE A 118 -6.00 -12.49 5.68
CA PHE A 118 -6.61 -13.42 4.74
C PHE A 118 -8.13 -13.39 4.92
N ALA A 119 -8.86 -13.16 3.83
CA ALA A 119 -10.31 -13.28 3.82
C ALA A 119 -10.74 -14.75 3.69
N LYS A 120 -11.33 -15.31 4.74
CA LYS A 120 -11.99 -16.62 4.64
C LYS A 120 -13.32 -16.46 3.92
N ARG A 121 -13.45 -17.06 2.73
CA ARG A 121 -14.71 -17.07 1.97
C ARG A 121 -15.74 -17.94 2.70
N ILE A 122 -16.78 -17.33 3.24
CA ILE A 122 -17.94 -18.06 3.77
C ILE A 122 -18.81 -18.45 2.57
N THR A 123 -18.58 -19.64 2.01
CA THR A 123 -19.55 -20.21 1.07
C THR A 123 -20.69 -20.80 1.87
N ASN A 124 -21.84 -20.11 1.87
CA ASN A 124 -23.10 -20.70 2.32
C ASN A 124 -23.59 -21.66 1.22
N LEU A 125 -22.87 -22.78 1.04
CA LEU A 125 -23.40 -23.92 0.29
C LEU A 125 -24.38 -24.59 1.24
N GLY A 126 -25.63 -24.16 1.16
CA GLY A 126 -26.70 -24.72 1.97
C GLY A 126 -26.81 -26.22 1.70
N THR A 127 -26.28 -27.04 2.60
CA THR A 127 -26.71 -28.42 2.80
C THR A 127 -26.50 -28.83 4.25
N GLY A 128 -27.61 -28.76 5.00
CA GLY A 128 -27.99 -29.75 6.03
C GLY A 128 -27.12 -29.86 7.28
N ARG A 129 -27.70 -29.49 8.43
CA ARG A 129 -27.46 -30.02 9.78
C ARG A 129 -26.21 -30.91 9.94
N TYR A 130 -25.17 -30.38 10.57
CA TYR A 130 -24.26 -31.20 11.39
C TYR A 130 -24.17 -30.56 12.77
N ASN A 131 -24.75 -31.26 13.75
CA ASN A 131 -24.46 -31.04 15.16
C ASN A 131 -23.02 -31.51 15.40
N PHE A 132 -22.18 -30.67 15.99
CA PHE A 132 -20.91 -31.10 16.55
C PHE A 132 -21.12 -31.38 18.04
N CYS A 133 -20.87 -32.63 18.44
CA CYS A 133 -20.59 -33.01 19.82
C CYS A 133 -19.24 -32.45 20.27
#